data_AF-A0A533Z0I3-F1
#
_entry.id   AF-A0A533Z0I3-F1
#
_cell.length_a   1.000
_cell.length_b   1.000
_cell.length_c   1.000
_cell.angle_alpha   90.00
_cell.angle_beta   90.00
_cell.angle_gamma   90.00
#
_symmetry.space_group_name_H-M   'P 1'
#
loop_
_entity.id
_entity.type
_entity.pdbx_description
1 polymer ?
#
loop_
_entity_poly.entity_id
_entity_poly.type
_entity_poly.pdbx_seq_one_letter_code
_entity_poly.pdbx_strand_id
1 'polypeptide(L)'
;MRGSASGMACIKRSLVQESLQLTEAVQAQRAWRMPDMVVYQHSHEEWWLAPLEDTLPLVKINRIGANLLAAMDGKATVKSLLSSFGPRVCGPSGETGRWCLERWSLPKYSLCFFGAEPPKKDRGDARWDLLLQQIREGWSGNPEFEGEHHLSQFHTHDITTDEDHFDTIETTVSHLFREPSEAMGGQTYGRLLAKHLRKLGWWDRKPRFIIEVGGGLGYVARELAAGLSPQEREGRYIFLDITGPFLKAQLSRGREAGWAAEAIQANGEWLPFKPASVDIVIDNENLADMTPVKLTKREIESGTGDTPHHQEAIEWIRRMKLSLGNEMPDEFMFNLGPIRFVAELWRVLKPGGRAILVEFGIEEGFAAPVKLPGHTEYEVQYSHLRHAARFLGFHEKYGALPQFFNMKPDTRVLCTGAAYAIRRFCRADGKSFAIRAYTEGELNRALGDMAEKLTGHHYHDIMDPAWFGLWDFKVLLLEKPTPAPKPASPPIREVKGFRWGGMR
;
A
#
# COMPACT_ATOMS: atom_id res chain seq x y z
N MET A 1 -12.94 -25.31 51.95
CA MET A 1 -14.37 -25.52 51.59
C MET A 1 -15.08 -24.17 51.63
N ARG A 2 -15.87 -23.86 50.60
CA ARG A 2 -16.62 -22.60 50.33
C ARG A 2 -15.71 -21.38 50.05
N GLY A 3 -15.68 -20.71 48.90
CA GLY A 3 -16.57 -20.68 47.73
C GLY A 3 -17.49 -19.46 47.76
N SER A 4 -17.19 -18.40 46.98
CA SER A 4 -18.05 -17.82 45.93
C SER A 4 -17.74 -16.36 45.58
N ALA A 5 -17.51 -16.17 44.27
CA ALA A 5 -18.02 -15.11 43.40
C ALA A 5 -17.81 -13.61 43.76
N SER A 6 -16.74 -13.03 43.23
CA SER A 6 -16.74 -11.65 42.72
C SER A 6 -15.64 -11.46 41.68
N GLY A 7 -15.88 -11.89 40.45
CA GLY A 7 -14.88 -11.77 39.39
C GLY A 7 -15.41 -12.23 38.04
N MET A 8 -16.33 -11.46 37.44
CA MET A 8 -16.64 -11.49 36.00
C MET A 8 -17.72 -10.44 35.63
N ALA A 9 -17.47 -9.16 35.96
CA ALA A 9 -18.36 -8.08 35.57
C ALA A 9 -17.57 -6.82 35.15
N CYS A 10 -16.71 -6.98 34.14
CA CYS A 10 -16.10 -5.92 33.36
C CYS A 10 -15.48 -6.67 32.16
N ILE A 11 -15.94 -6.64 30.91
CA ILE A 11 -16.26 -5.52 30.04
C ILE A 11 -17.35 -6.02 29.07
N LYS A 12 -18.61 -5.64 29.31
CA LYS A 12 -19.67 -5.57 28.28
C LYS A 12 -20.32 -4.20 28.44
N ARG A 13 -19.53 -3.13 28.22
CA ARG A 13 -20.11 -1.82 27.97
C ARG A 13 -20.52 -1.79 26.51
N SER A 14 -21.83 -1.72 26.29
CA SER A 14 -22.45 -1.48 25.00
C SER A 14 -21.78 -0.29 24.32
N LEU A 15 -21.15 -0.52 23.18
CA LEU A 15 -21.00 0.51 22.17
C LEU A 15 -22.41 1.02 21.89
N VAL A 16 -22.71 2.24 22.32
CA VAL A 16 -23.94 2.93 21.97
C VAL A 16 -23.93 3.01 20.43
N GLN A 17 -24.67 2.11 19.78
CA GLN A 17 -24.70 1.99 18.33
C GLN A 17 -25.44 3.20 17.78
N GLU A 18 -24.69 4.25 17.47
CA GLU A 18 -25.09 5.40 16.67
C GLU A 18 -26.08 4.99 15.56
N SER A 19 -27.16 5.74 15.44
CA SER A 19 -28.25 5.49 14.50
C SER A 19 -28.65 6.80 13.84
N LEU A 20 -28.81 6.77 12.53
CA LEU A 20 -29.37 7.87 11.77
C LEU A 20 -30.86 8.05 12.13
N GLN A 21 -31.26 9.27 12.50
CA GLN A 21 -32.69 9.59 12.60
C GLN A 21 -33.30 9.70 11.20
N LEU A 22 -34.28 8.85 10.90
CA LEU A 22 -35.01 8.87 9.63
C LEU A 22 -36.05 10.01 9.61
N THR A 23 -35.58 11.26 9.59
CA THR A 23 -36.43 12.46 9.48
C THR A 23 -37.20 12.48 8.16
N GLU A 24 -38.20 13.36 8.03
CA GLU A 24 -38.94 13.52 6.77
C GLU A 24 -38.03 13.83 5.58
N ALA A 25 -36.98 14.62 5.80
CA ALA A 25 -35.97 14.95 4.80
C ALA A 25 -35.21 13.69 4.32
N VAL A 26 -34.75 12.85 5.24
CA VAL A 26 -34.07 11.58 4.89
C VAL A 26 -35.05 10.61 4.23
N GLN A 27 -36.29 10.53 4.72
CA GLN A 27 -37.33 9.67 4.18
C GLN A 27 -37.69 10.00 2.72
N ALA A 28 -37.57 11.27 2.32
CA ALA A 28 -37.78 11.73 0.95
C ALA A 28 -36.65 11.35 -0.02
N GLN A 29 -35.47 10.97 0.49
CA GLN A 29 -34.33 10.59 -0.35
C GLN A 29 -34.52 9.21 -0.99
N ARG A 30 -33.85 8.98 -2.13
CA ARG A 30 -33.74 7.66 -2.76
C ARG A 30 -32.63 6.86 -2.09
N ALA A 31 -32.80 5.55 -2.03
CA ALA A 31 -31.81 4.65 -1.44
C ALA A 31 -31.04 3.88 -2.53
N TRP A 32 -29.72 3.86 -2.39
CA TRP A 32 -28.78 3.22 -3.30
C TRP A 32 -27.93 2.23 -2.52
N ARG A 33 -27.88 0.96 -2.92
CA ARG A 33 -26.88 0.01 -2.42
C ARG A 33 -25.49 0.44 -2.89
N MET A 34 -24.47 0.16 -2.10
CA MET A 34 -23.09 0.34 -2.58
C MET A 34 -22.82 -0.60 -3.77
N PRO A 35 -22.32 -0.10 -4.90
CA PRO A 35 -22.13 -0.89 -6.13
C PRO A 35 -21.10 -2.02 -5.95
N ASP A 36 -20.07 -1.77 -5.15
CA ASP A 36 -18.91 -2.63 -4.96
C ASP A 36 -18.98 -3.46 -3.67
N MET A 37 -20.15 -3.46 -3.05
CA MET A 37 -20.38 -4.27 -1.86
C MET A 37 -20.42 -5.73 -2.22
N VAL A 38 -19.48 -6.48 -1.66
CA VAL A 38 -19.46 -7.94 -1.78
C VAL A 38 -20.48 -8.53 -0.81
N VAL A 39 -21.34 -9.39 -1.34
CA VAL A 39 -22.32 -10.15 -0.58
C VAL A 39 -21.99 -11.62 -0.68
N TYR A 40 -21.89 -12.31 0.45
CA TYR A 40 -21.70 -13.76 0.51
C TYR A 40 -22.99 -14.45 0.93
N GLN A 41 -23.54 -15.31 0.07
CA GLN A 41 -24.64 -16.20 0.43
C GLN A 41 -24.11 -17.41 1.23
N HIS A 42 -23.96 -17.26 2.55
CA HIS A 42 -23.46 -18.31 3.43
C HIS A 42 -24.37 -19.55 3.42
N SER A 43 -25.70 -19.36 3.44
CA SER A 43 -26.67 -20.45 3.34
C SER A 43 -27.90 -20.05 2.51
N HIS A 44 -28.86 -20.95 2.33
CA HIS A 44 -30.10 -20.65 1.61
C HIS A 44 -30.90 -19.50 2.24
N GLU A 45 -30.76 -19.28 3.55
CA GLU A 45 -31.52 -18.28 4.31
C GLU A 45 -30.64 -17.21 4.96
N GLU A 46 -29.34 -17.17 4.68
CA GLU A 46 -28.41 -16.24 5.31
C GLU A 46 -27.38 -15.68 4.32
N TRP A 47 -27.24 -14.36 4.32
CA TRP A 47 -26.21 -13.61 3.58
C TRP A 47 -25.39 -12.75 4.53
N TRP A 48 -24.11 -12.61 4.24
CA TRP A 48 -23.17 -11.80 5.01
C TRP A 48 -22.71 -10.61 4.19
N LEU A 49 -22.61 -9.47 4.87
CA LEU A 49 -22.09 -8.21 4.35
C LEU A 49 -20.93 -7.76 5.25
N ALA A 50 -19.90 -7.18 4.67
CA ALA A 50 -18.78 -6.59 5.41
C ALA A 50 -18.96 -5.07 5.52
N PRO A 51 -19.19 -4.52 6.72
CA PRO A 51 -19.10 -3.09 6.97
C PRO A 51 -17.74 -2.51 6.56
N LEU A 52 -17.70 -1.22 6.25
CA LEU A 52 -16.45 -0.53 5.93
C LEU A 52 -15.47 -0.54 7.10
N GLU A 53 -15.95 -0.32 8.31
CA GLU A 53 -15.12 -0.35 9.52
C GLU A 53 -14.85 -1.80 9.93
N ASP A 54 -13.57 -2.19 9.99
CA ASP A 54 -13.15 -3.56 10.27
C ASP A 54 -13.37 -4.00 11.72
N THR A 55 -13.52 -3.05 12.64
CA THR A 55 -13.88 -3.32 14.05
C THR A 55 -15.32 -3.79 14.21
N LEU A 56 -16.20 -3.48 13.24
CA LEU A 56 -17.59 -3.91 13.27
C LEU A 56 -17.69 -5.40 12.91
N PRO A 57 -18.63 -6.17 13.51
CA PRO A 57 -18.89 -7.53 13.07
C PRO A 57 -19.50 -7.55 11.66
N LEU A 58 -19.42 -8.70 10.98
CA LEU A 58 -20.17 -8.93 9.75
C LEU A 58 -21.67 -8.69 9.99
N VAL A 59 -22.32 -8.01 9.05
CA VAL A 59 -23.77 -7.84 9.06
C VAL A 59 -24.38 -9.08 8.42
N LYS A 60 -25.09 -9.87 9.24
CA LYS A 60 -25.81 -11.07 8.80
C LYS A 60 -27.26 -10.71 8.54
N ILE A 61 -27.76 -11.08 7.36
CA ILE A 61 -29.12 -10.81 6.94
C ILE A 61 -29.79 -12.09 6.45
N ASN A 62 -31.10 -12.17 6.62
CA ASN A 62 -31.94 -13.21 6.06
C ASN A 62 -32.50 -12.79 4.69
N ARG A 63 -33.41 -13.61 4.13
CA ARG A 63 -34.02 -13.36 2.81
C ARG A 63 -34.71 -12.00 2.74
N ILE A 64 -35.37 -11.56 3.82
CA ILE A 64 -36.05 -10.27 3.87
C ILE A 64 -35.03 -9.12 3.87
N GLY A 65 -33.93 -9.24 4.62
CA GLY A 65 -32.84 -8.27 4.58
C GLY A 65 -32.17 -8.19 3.21
N ALA A 66 -31.98 -9.33 2.54
CA ALA A 66 -31.45 -9.37 1.18
C ALA A 66 -32.40 -8.68 0.18
N ASN A 67 -33.71 -8.88 0.31
CA ASN A 67 -34.71 -8.19 -0.50
C ASN A 67 -34.76 -6.69 -0.22
N LEU A 68 -34.61 -6.27 1.04
CA LEU A 68 -34.50 -4.85 1.40
C LEU A 68 -33.28 -4.23 0.71
N LEU A 69 -32.13 -4.90 0.76
CA LEU A 69 -30.91 -4.43 0.13
C LEU A 69 -31.05 -4.36 -1.40
N ALA A 70 -31.64 -5.37 -2.03
CA ALA A 70 -31.89 -5.40 -3.47
C ALA A 70 -32.85 -4.28 -3.92
N ALA A 71 -33.78 -3.87 -3.05
CA ALA A 71 -34.71 -2.78 -3.32
C ALA A 71 -34.05 -1.39 -3.24
N MET A 72 -32.79 -1.28 -2.77
CA MET A 72 -32.01 -0.04 -2.80
C MET A 72 -31.37 0.17 -4.19
N ASP A 73 -32.20 0.27 -5.22
CA ASP A 73 -31.81 0.38 -6.63
C ASP A 73 -31.77 1.83 -7.15
N GLY A 74 -31.93 2.81 -6.25
CA GLY A 74 -32.04 4.22 -6.58
C GLY A 74 -33.42 4.68 -7.05
N LYS A 75 -34.41 3.77 -7.16
CA LYS A 75 -35.80 4.13 -7.47
C LYS A 75 -36.65 4.23 -6.22
N ALA A 76 -36.43 3.34 -5.25
CA ALA A 76 -37.16 3.35 -3.99
C ALA A 76 -36.71 4.51 -3.09
N THR A 77 -37.67 5.19 -2.45
CA THR A 77 -37.39 6.15 -1.38
C THR A 77 -37.19 5.44 -0.05
N VAL A 78 -36.45 6.07 0.87
CA VAL A 78 -36.29 5.58 2.24
C VAL A 78 -37.66 5.40 2.92
N LYS A 79 -38.63 6.30 2.67
CA LYS A 79 -40.01 6.16 3.15
C LYS A 79 -40.69 4.88 2.65
N SER A 80 -40.57 4.58 1.36
CA SER A 80 -41.15 3.39 0.74
C SER A 80 -40.54 2.11 1.30
N LEU A 81 -39.22 2.09 1.48
CA LEU A 81 -38.50 0.96 2.08
C LEU A 81 -38.89 0.79 3.56
N LEU A 82 -39.00 1.88 4.32
CA LEU A 82 -39.42 1.84 5.71
C LEU A 82 -40.85 1.30 5.86
N SER A 83 -41.76 1.68 4.96
CA SER A 83 -43.13 1.13 4.96
C SER A 83 -43.15 -0.35 4.61
N SER A 84 -42.32 -0.79 3.67
CA SER A 84 -42.35 -2.16 3.15
C SER A 84 -41.61 -3.16 4.04
N PHE A 85 -40.48 -2.75 4.62
CA PHE A 85 -39.55 -3.62 5.36
C PHE A 85 -39.38 -3.22 6.82
N GLY A 86 -39.77 -2.00 7.22
CA GLY A 86 -39.53 -1.44 8.56
C GLY A 86 -39.81 -2.38 9.73
N PRO A 87 -41.01 -3.00 9.83
CA PRO A 87 -41.34 -3.90 10.93
C PRO A 87 -40.84 -5.34 10.72
N ARG A 88 -40.31 -5.68 9.53
CA ARG A 88 -39.92 -7.05 9.19
C ARG A 88 -38.52 -7.36 9.72
N VAL A 89 -38.35 -8.57 10.26
CA VAL A 89 -37.05 -9.07 10.72
C VAL A 89 -36.16 -9.37 9.52
N CYS A 90 -35.02 -8.70 9.46
CA CYS A 90 -34.02 -8.77 8.40
C CYS A 90 -32.74 -9.49 8.84
N GLY A 91 -32.48 -9.67 10.14
CA GLY A 91 -31.28 -10.33 10.67
C GLY A 91 -31.58 -11.44 11.69
N PRO A 92 -30.59 -12.29 12.01
CA PRO A 92 -30.77 -13.46 12.86
C PRO A 92 -30.99 -13.12 14.35
N SER A 93 -30.63 -11.90 14.80
CA SER A 93 -30.81 -11.46 16.19
C SER A 93 -32.07 -10.61 16.37
N GLY A 94 -32.94 -10.54 15.36
CA GLY A 94 -34.16 -9.73 15.39
C GLY A 94 -33.99 -8.31 14.83
N GLU A 95 -32.87 -8.01 14.16
CA GLU A 95 -32.65 -6.74 13.48
C GLU A 95 -33.75 -6.52 12.44
N THR A 96 -34.45 -5.39 12.50
CA THR A 96 -35.58 -5.08 11.59
C THR A 96 -35.14 -4.27 10.38
N GLY A 97 -35.98 -4.15 9.35
CA GLY A 97 -35.69 -3.28 8.20
C GLY A 97 -35.49 -1.81 8.60
N ARG A 98 -36.17 -1.35 9.66
CA ARG A 98 -35.91 -0.02 10.25
C ARG A 98 -34.49 0.05 10.82
N TRP A 99 -34.10 -0.94 11.62
CA TRP A 99 -32.75 -0.99 12.21
C TRP A 99 -31.67 -0.92 11.13
N CYS A 100 -31.87 -1.63 10.02
CA CYS A 100 -30.99 -1.62 8.84
C CYS A 100 -30.91 -0.21 8.22
N LEU A 101 -32.06 0.41 7.91
CA LEU A 101 -32.12 1.74 7.30
C LEU A 101 -31.51 2.85 8.17
N GLU A 102 -31.58 2.71 9.49
CA GLU A 102 -30.97 3.65 10.44
C GLU A 102 -29.43 3.52 10.52
N ARG A 103 -28.82 2.46 9.97
CA ARG A 103 -27.39 2.15 10.18
C ARG A 103 -26.59 1.97 8.91
N TRP A 104 -27.15 1.34 7.88
CA TRP A 104 -26.42 0.95 6.69
C TRP A 104 -25.82 2.13 5.92
N SER A 105 -26.42 3.32 6.01
CA SER A 105 -25.87 4.53 5.39
C SER A 105 -24.89 5.30 6.27
N LEU A 106 -24.70 4.87 7.54
CA LEU A 106 -23.72 5.51 8.40
C LEU A 106 -22.32 5.16 7.91
N PRO A 107 -21.35 6.07 8.01
CA PRO A 107 -20.05 5.89 7.38
C PRO A 107 -19.27 4.66 7.81
N LYS A 108 -19.37 4.27 9.09
CA LYS A 108 -18.79 3.03 9.60
C LYS A 108 -19.35 1.75 8.97
N TYR A 109 -20.62 1.77 8.55
CA TYR A 109 -21.22 0.66 7.82
C TYR A 109 -20.96 0.78 6.32
N SER A 110 -21.31 1.93 5.73
CA SER A 110 -21.20 2.22 4.31
C SER A 110 -21.70 1.08 3.40
N LEU A 111 -22.90 0.56 3.70
CA LEU A 111 -23.55 -0.50 2.90
C LEU A 111 -24.54 0.10 1.89
N CYS A 112 -25.04 1.31 2.15
CA CYS A 112 -25.92 2.04 1.26
C CYS A 112 -25.74 3.57 1.36
N PHE A 113 -26.37 4.31 0.46
CA PHE A 113 -26.39 5.77 0.42
C PHE A 113 -27.81 6.28 0.23
N PHE A 114 -28.15 7.38 0.90
CA PHE A 114 -29.41 8.08 0.74
C PHE A 114 -29.16 9.44 0.08
N GLY A 115 -29.80 9.69 -1.06
CA GLY A 115 -29.65 10.95 -1.80
C GLY A 115 -30.71 11.15 -2.89
N ALA A 116 -30.79 12.36 -3.43
CA ALA A 116 -31.72 12.70 -4.51
C ALA A 116 -31.25 12.15 -5.87
N GLU A 117 -29.94 12.15 -6.09
CA GLU A 117 -29.27 11.62 -7.26
C GLU A 117 -28.53 10.34 -6.88
N PRO A 118 -28.18 9.48 -7.86
CA PRO A 118 -27.15 8.49 -7.61
C PRO A 118 -25.92 9.20 -7.04
N PRO A 119 -25.11 8.48 -6.26
CA PRO A 119 -23.75 8.90 -6.08
C PRO A 119 -23.17 9.24 -7.49
N LYS A 120 -22.81 10.51 -7.74
CA LYS A 120 -22.10 10.95 -8.97
C LYS A 120 -20.78 10.21 -9.21
N LYS A 121 -20.69 9.42 -10.30
CA LYS A 121 -19.47 8.69 -10.74
C LYS A 121 -18.13 9.40 -10.51
N ASP A 122 -18.18 10.70 -10.58
CA ASP A 122 -17.06 11.61 -10.54
C ASP A 122 -17.30 12.63 -9.42
N ARG A 123 -16.65 12.45 -8.26
CA ARG A 123 -16.27 13.62 -7.44
C ARG A 123 -14.90 14.05 -7.94
N GLY A 124 -14.87 14.77 -9.07
CA GLY A 124 -13.62 15.08 -9.80
C GLY A 124 -13.14 13.91 -10.66
N ASP A 125 -11.85 13.88 -11.02
CA ASP A 125 -11.23 12.86 -11.89
C ASP A 125 -11.13 11.44 -11.26
N ALA A 126 -11.75 11.20 -10.10
CA ALA A 126 -11.71 9.94 -9.38
C ALA A 126 -13.03 9.16 -9.52
N ARG A 127 -12.90 7.89 -9.93
CA ARG A 127 -13.98 6.89 -10.06
C ARG A 127 -14.49 6.43 -8.65
N TRP A 128 -15.67 5.82 -8.57
CA TRP A 128 -16.36 5.44 -7.32
C TRP A 128 -15.57 4.53 -6.35
N ASP A 129 -14.81 3.62 -6.94
CA ASP A 129 -13.80 2.74 -6.36
C ASP A 129 -12.67 3.54 -5.66
N LEU A 130 -12.15 4.59 -6.29
CA LEU A 130 -11.21 5.53 -5.67
C LEU A 130 -11.85 6.29 -4.51
N LEU A 131 -13.15 6.62 -4.59
CA LEU A 131 -13.83 7.25 -3.46
C LEU A 131 -13.94 6.31 -2.26
N LEU A 132 -14.22 5.02 -2.44
CA LEU A 132 -14.24 4.07 -1.32
C LEU A 132 -12.85 3.88 -0.70
N GLN A 133 -11.80 3.88 -1.53
CA GLN A 133 -10.41 3.88 -1.07
C GLN A 133 -10.09 5.19 -0.31
N GLN A 134 -10.39 6.35 -0.87
CA GLN A 134 -10.25 7.66 -0.21
C GLN A 134 -11.16 7.84 1.01
N ILE A 135 -12.29 7.14 1.10
CA ILE A 135 -13.14 7.11 2.31
C ILE A 135 -12.48 6.19 3.34
N ARG A 136 -11.87 5.07 2.95
CA ARG A 136 -11.08 4.21 3.86
C ARG A 136 -9.84 4.93 4.38
N GLU A 137 -9.11 5.63 3.52
CA GLU A 137 -7.87 6.35 3.82
C GLU A 137 -8.15 7.71 4.48
N GLY A 138 -9.21 8.41 4.07
CA GLY A 138 -9.52 9.77 4.51
C GLY A 138 -10.38 9.88 5.77
N TRP A 139 -10.94 8.79 6.29
CA TRP A 139 -11.79 8.82 7.49
C TRP A 139 -11.07 8.38 8.77
N SER A 140 -9.86 7.83 8.67
CA SER A 140 -8.94 7.68 9.79
C SER A 140 -8.20 9.00 10.08
N GLY A 141 -8.95 9.99 10.57
CA GLY A 141 -8.49 10.94 11.59
C GLY A 141 -7.30 11.88 11.28
N ASN A 142 -7.65 13.14 11.02
CA ASN A 142 -6.90 14.39 11.15
C ASN A 142 -6.02 14.82 9.93
N PRO A 143 -6.37 15.91 9.22
CA PRO A 143 -5.56 16.49 8.13
C PRO A 143 -4.28 17.19 8.64
N GLU A 144 -3.92 17.03 9.91
CA GLU A 144 -2.73 17.62 10.50
C GLU A 144 -1.48 16.85 10.08
N PHE A 145 -0.42 17.60 9.75
CA PHE A 145 0.90 17.08 9.45
C PHE A 145 1.42 16.29 10.65
N GLU A 146 1.68 15.01 10.44
CA GLU A 146 2.36 14.15 11.40
C GLU A 146 3.86 14.38 11.24
N GLY A 147 4.42 15.14 12.17
CA GLY A 147 5.74 15.79 12.10
C GLY A 147 6.94 14.93 11.69
N GLU A 148 8.11 15.56 11.54
CA GLU A 148 9.34 14.99 10.95
C GLU A 148 9.84 13.72 11.66
N HIS A 149 9.46 13.54 12.94
CA HIS A 149 9.86 12.40 13.75
C HIS A 149 8.80 11.29 13.84
N HIS A 150 7.58 11.54 13.37
CA HIS A 150 6.43 10.67 13.62
C HIS A 150 6.66 9.24 13.10
N LEU A 151 7.05 9.11 11.82
CA LEU A 151 7.31 7.81 11.20
C LEU A 151 8.42 7.03 11.94
N SER A 152 9.55 7.70 12.21
CA SER A 152 10.64 7.07 12.97
C SER A 152 10.21 6.61 14.38
N GLN A 153 9.31 7.35 15.03
CA GLN A 153 8.79 7.00 16.34
C GLN A 153 7.84 5.81 16.26
N PHE A 154 6.92 5.81 15.30
CA PHE A 154 5.99 4.71 15.02
C PHE A 154 6.75 3.39 14.82
N HIS A 155 7.71 3.38 13.90
CA HIS A 155 8.50 2.18 13.61
C HIS A 155 9.41 1.71 14.75
N THR A 156 9.81 2.61 15.65
CA THR A 156 10.70 2.29 16.78
C THR A 156 9.93 1.84 18.02
N HIS A 157 8.73 2.38 18.26
CA HIS A 157 8.04 2.24 19.54
C HIS A 157 6.66 1.59 19.44
N ASP A 158 5.94 1.78 18.33
CA ASP A 158 4.53 1.38 18.23
C ASP A 158 4.36 -0.01 17.61
N ILE A 159 5.29 -0.42 16.75
CA ILE A 159 5.35 -1.79 16.23
C ILE A 159 6.00 -2.68 17.29
N THR A 160 5.18 -3.50 17.96
CA THR A 160 5.62 -4.36 19.09
C THR A 160 5.64 -5.86 18.77
N THR A 161 4.99 -6.31 17.69
CA THR A 161 4.95 -7.71 17.23
C THR A 161 5.07 -7.82 15.71
N ASP A 162 5.56 -8.96 15.22
CA ASP A 162 5.69 -9.28 13.79
C ASP A 162 4.40 -9.82 13.16
N GLU A 163 3.46 -10.31 13.98
CA GLU A 163 2.14 -10.78 13.53
C GLU A 163 1.13 -9.61 13.42
N ASP A 164 0.27 -9.69 12.39
CA ASP A 164 -0.81 -8.76 12.00
C ASP A 164 -0.47 -7.41 11.33
N HIS A 165 0.78 -6.90 11.34
CA HIS A 165 1.08 -5.58 10.71
C HIS A 165 0.89 -5.55 9.19
N PHE A 166 1.64 -6.33 8.40
CA PHE A 166 1.50 -6.27 6.93
C PHE A 166 0.21 -6.90 6.40
N ASP A 167 -0.33 -7.92 7.07
CA ASP A 167 -1.59 -8.51 6.65
C ASP A 167 -2.78 -7.58 6.97
N THR A 168 -2.72 -6.71 7.99
CA THR A 168 -3.87 -5.89 8.43
C THR A 168 -3.72 -4.39 8.19
N ILE A 169 -2.50 -3.86 8.18
CA ILE A 169 -2.18 -2.42 8.22
C ILE A 169 -1.58 -1.93 6.89
N GLU A 170 -0.62 -2.65 6.32
CA GLU A 170 0.21 -2.15 5.22
C GLU A 170 0.27 -3.17 4.07
N THR A 171 -0.59 -3.01 3.08
CA THR A 171 -0.64 -3.93 1.92
C THR A 171 0.25 -3.40 0.81
N THR A 172 1.51 -3.84 0.75
CA THR A 172 2.47 -3.45 -0.30
C THR A 172 2.27 -4.19 -1.62
N VAL A 173 2.77 -3.66 -2.74
CA VAL A 173 2.77 -4.33 -4.05
C VAL A 173 3.49 -5.66 -3.98
N SER A 174 4.66 -5.68 -3.34
CA SER A 174 5.41 -6.92 -3.16
C SER A 174 4.62 -7.97 -2.37
N HIS A 175 3.80 -7.55 -1.40
CA HIS A 175 2.89 -8.42 -0.65
C HIS A 175 1.73 -8.94 -1.51
N LEU A 176 1.09 -8.09 -2.32
CA LEU A 176 0.01 -8.48 -3.24
C LEU A 176 0.44 -9.57 -4.24
N PHE A 177 1.72 -9.56 -4.63
CA PHE A 177 2.33 -10.49 -5.58
C PHE A 177 3.36 -11.46 -4.95
N ARG A 178 3.27 -11.71 -3.64
CA ARG A 178 4.20 -12.59 -2.89
C ARG A 178 4.14 -14.07 -3.29
N GLU A 179 3.06 -14.45 -3.93
CA GLU A 179 2.80 -15.80 -4.44
C GLU A 179 2.61 -15.75 -5.95
N PRO A 180 2.87 -16.86 -6.68
CA PRO A 180 2.73 -16.91 -8.13
C PRO A 180 1.37 -16.40 -8.59
N SER A 181 1.37 -15.50 -9.56
CA SER A 181 0.15 -14.95 -10.13
C SER A 181 0.20 -14.90 -11.65
N GLU A 182 -0.96 -15.02 -12.30
CA GLU A 182 -1.10 -14.86 -13.75
C GLU A 182 -0.64 -13.47 -14.23
N ALA A 183 -0.96 -12.43 -13.45
CA ALA A 183 -0.48 -11.06 -13.67
C ALA A 183 1.04 -10.93 -13.77
N MET A 184 1.77 -11.77 -13.04
CA MET A 184 3.23 -11.84 -13.05
C MET A 184 3.76 -13.01 -13.90
N GLY A 185 2.94 -13.56 -14.81
CA GLY A 185 3.32 -14.66 -15.69
C GLY A 185 3.65 -15.96 -14.94
N GLY A 186 2.93 -16.24 -13.86
CA GLY A 186 3.13 -17.40 -12.99
C GLY A 186 4.35 -17.28 -12.06
N GLN A 187 4.88 -16.07 -11.87
CA GLN A 187 6.00 -15.80 -10.94
C GLN A 187 5.54 -14.98 -9.74
N THR A 188 6.39 -14.93 -8.72
CA THR A 188 6.27 -13.98 -7.60
C THR A 188 6.97 -12.67 -7.95
N TYR A 189 6.64 -11.60 -7.24
CA TYR A 189 7.32 -10.30 -7.33
C TYR A 189 8.85 -10.45 -7.27
N GLY A 190 9.38 -11.07 -6.21
CA GLY A 190 10.82 -11.19 -6.01
C GLY A 190 11.53 -12.04 -7.08
N ARG A 191 10.88 -13.10 -7.59
CA ARG A 191 11.46 -13.89 -8.70
C ARG A 191 11.50 -13.10 -10.00
N LEU A 192 10.45 -12.32 -10.28
CA LEU A 192 10.43 -11.46 -11.44
C LEU A 192 11.47 -10.35 -11.33
N LEU A 193 11.62 -9.76 -10.14
CA LEU A 193 12.70 -8.83 -9.84
C LEU A 193 14.08 -9.46 -10.11
N ALA A 194 14.37 -10.64 -9.56
CA ALA A 194 15.64 -11.35 -9.80
C ALA A 194 15.91 -11.54 -11.31
N LYS A 195 14.89 -12.00 -12.06
CA LYS A 195 14.98 -12.17 -13.52
C LYS A 195 15.34 -10.87 -14.24
N HIS A 196 14.71 -9.76 -13.87
CA HIS A 196 14.95 -8.46 -14.50
C HIS A 196 16.33 -7.90 -14.15
N LEU A 197 16.74 -7.96 -12.88
CA LEU A 197 18.08 -7.52 -12.46
C LEU A 197 19.18 -8.34 -13.15
N ARG A 198 19.00 -9.66 -13.30
CA ARG A 198 19.92 -10.50 -14.09
C ARG A 198 19.98 -10.09 -15.55
N LYS A 199 18.83 -9.80 -16.18
CA LYS A 199 18.77 -9.32 -17.57
C LYS A 199 19.50 -7.98 -17.76
N LEU A 200 19.54 -7.15 -16.73
CA LEU A 200 20.31 -5.91 -16.68
C LEU A 200 21.81 -6.11 -16.41
N GLY A 201 22.27 -7.34 -16.19
CA GLY A 201 23.66 -7.68 -15.91
C GLY A 201 24.09 -7.41 -14.46
N TRP A 202 23.15 -7.35 -13.50
CA TRP A 202 23.48 -7.10 -12.10
C TRP A 202 24.19 -8.27 -11.42
N TRP A 203 24.06 -9.46 -11.99
CA TRP A 203 24.75 -10.68 -11.56
C TRP A 203 25.90 -11.10 -12.50
N ASP A 204 26.23 -10.32 -13.55
CA ASP A 204 27.37 -10.62 -14.45
C ASP A 204 28.68 -10.70 -13.65
N ARG A 205 28.80 -9.82 -12.65
CA ARG A 205 29.76 -9.96 -11.56
C ARG A 205 28.98 -10.30 -10.31
N LYS A 206 29.36 -11.39 -9.67
CA LYS A 206 28.69 -11.86 -8.46
C LYS A 206 28.77 -10.81 -7.34
N PRO A 207 27.63 -10.29 -6.85
CA PRO A 207 27.62 -9.38 -5.73
C PRO A 207 28.09 -10.11 -4.45
N ARG A 208 28.96 -9.47 -3.68
CA ARG A 208 29.43 -10.01 -2.39
C ARG A 208 28.72 -9.37 -1.21
N PHE A 209 28.22 -8.15 -1.39
CA PHE A 209 27.57 -7.38 -0.35
C PHE A 209 26.30 -6.71 -0.86
N ILE A 210 25.16 -7.29 -0.48
CA ILE A 210 23.81 -6.83 -0.83
C ILE A 210 23.15 -6.31 0.45
N ILE A 211 22.49 -5.16 0.34
CA ILE A 211 21.67 -4.59 1.42
C ILE A 211 20.23 -4.51 0.93
N GLU A 212 19.29 -4.92 1.76
CA GLU A 212 17.88 -4.59 1.64
C GLU A 212 17.50 -3.64 2.77
N VAL A 213 17.00 -2.45 2.43
CA VAL A 213 16.55 -1.43 3.39
C VAL A 213 15.04 -1.52 3.51
N GLY A 214 14.52 -1.60 4.74
CA GLY A 214 13.08 -1.71 4.98
C GLY A 214 12.49 -3.00 4.41
N GLY A 215 13.09 -4.15 4.70
CA GLY A 215 12.72 -5.43 4.06
C GLY A 215 11.36 -6.00 4.49
N GLY A 216 10.58 -5.29 5.30
CA GLY A 216 9.33 -5.75 5.89
C GLY A 216 9.51 -7.11 6.56
N LEU A 217 8.70 -8.10 6.20
CA LEU A 217 8.84 -9.47 6.74
C LEU A 217 9.87 -10.35 6.00
N GLY A 218 10.64 -9.80 5.05
CA GLY A 218 11.69 -10.51 4.30
C GLY A 218 11.21 -11.34 3.10
N TYR A 219 10.01 -11.04 2.57
CA TYR A 219 9.44 -11.78 1.43
C TYR A 219 10.19 -11.51 0.12
N VAL A 220 10.62 -10.27 -0.13
CA VAL A 220 11.38 -9.92 -1.34
C VAL A 220 12.70 -10.68 -1.36
N ALA A 221 13.51 -10.64 -0.30
CA ALA A 221 14.72 -11.45 -0.18
C ALA A 221 14.50 -12.93 -0.48
N ARG A 222 13.46 -13.53 0.11
CA ARG A 222 13.14 -14.96 -0.05
C ARG A 222 12.87 -15.30 -1.51
N GLU A 223 11.97 -14.54 -2.14
CA GLU A 223 11.58 -14.78 -3.53
C GLU A 223 12.66 -14.40 -4.53
N LEU A 224 13.44 -13.35 -4.25
CA LEU A 224 14.63 -13.01 -5.01
C LEU A 224 15.61 -14.19 -5.04
N ALA A 225 15.91 -14.78 -3.89
CA ALA A 225 16.75 -15.98 -3.79
C ALA A 225 16.22 -17.16 -4.61
N ALA A 226 14.90 -17.38 -4.59
CA ALA A 226 14.27 -18.46 -5.37
C ALA A 226 14.43 -18.27 -6.89
N GLY A 227 14.67 -17.04 -7.36
CA GLY A 227 15.00 -16.72 -8.75
C GLY A 227 16.49 -16.86 -9.12
N LEU A 228 17.35 -17.21 -8.16
CA LEU A 228 18.81 -17.26 -8.28
C LEU A 228 19.35 -18.68 -8.04
N SER A 229 20.45 -19.02 -8.70
CA SER A 229 21.20 -20.26 -8.41
C SER A 229 21.86 -20.19 -7.03
N PRO A 230 22.23 -21.33 -6.42
CA PRO A 230 23.03 -21.35 -5.18
C PRO A 230 24.31 -20.51 -5.29
N GLN A 231 25.01 -20.59 -6.43
CA GLN A 231 26.25 -19.85 -6.66
C GLN A 231 26.02 -18.34 -6.74
N GLU A 232 24.89 -17.90 -7.30
CA GLU A 232 24.50 -16.48 -7.35
C GLU A 232 24.13 -15.92 -5.96
N ARG A 233 23.96 -16.78 -4.94
CA ARG A 233 23.55 -16.43 -3.57
C ARG A 233 24.65 -16.48 -2.51
N GLU A 234 25.90 -16.82 -2.85
CA GLU A 234 26.97 -16.94 -1.83
C GLU A 234 27.46 -15.59 -1.27
N GLY A 235 26.90 -14.46 -1.72
CA GLY A 235 27.15 -13.14 -1.13
C GLY A 235 26.47 -12.96 0.22
N ARG A 236 26.92 -11.97 0.99
CA ARG A 236 26.24 -11.55 2.23
C ARG A 236 25.01 -10.73 1.86
N TYR A 237 23.89 -11.05 2.50
CA TYR A 237 22.63 -10.32 2.36
C TYR A 237 22.30 -9.67 3.71
N ILE A 238 22.33 -8.35 3.77
CA ILE A 238 22.06 -7.60 5.00
C ILE A 238 20.68 -6.98 4.92
N PHE A 239 19.83 -7.32 5.88
CA PHE A 239 18.63 -6.54 6.16
C PHE A 239 19.02 -5.35 7.04
N LEU A 240 18.66 -4.15 6.61
CA LEU A 240 18.76 -2.92 7.40
C LEU A 240 17.35 -2.40 7.64
N ASP A 241 16.95 -2.34 8.90
CA ASP A 241 15.60 -1.95 9.27
C ASP A 241 15.62 -1.16 10.57
N ILE A 242 14.78 -0.14 10.70
CA ILE A 242 14.64 0.60 11.97
C ILE A 242 13.71 -0.17 12.92
N THR A 243 12.77 -0.96 12.39
CA THR A 243 11.81 -1.77 13.14
C THR A 243 12.43 -3.09 13.61
N GLY A 244 12.92 -3.07 14.85
CA GLY A 244 13.57 -4.22 15.49
C GLY A 244 12.79 -5.54 15.43
N PRO A 245 11.46 -5.57 15.69
CA PRO A 245 10.67 -6.80 15.63
C PRO A 245 10.71 -7.54 14.28
N PHE A 246 10.84 -6.83 13.15
CA PHE A 246 10.86 -7.45 11.82
C PHE A 246 12.17 -8.20 11.52
N LEU A 247 13.28 -7.78 12.13
CA LEU A 247 14.61 -8.36 11.87
C LEU A 247 14.66 -9.87 12.13
N LYS A 248 13.90 -10.38 13.11
CA LYS A 248 13.83 -11.81 13.40
C LYS A 248 13.22 -12.60 12.24
N ALA A 249 12.09 -12.13 11.71
CA ALA A 249 11.41 -12.74 10.58
C ALA A 249 12.27 -12.67 9.30
N GLN A 250 12.86 -11.50 9.03
CA GLN A 250 13.77 -11.27 7.91
C GLN A 250 14.96 -12.24 7.93
N LEU A 251 15.63 -12.37 9.09
CA LEU A 251 16.74 -13.32 9.25
C LEU A 251 16.32 -14.77 9.02
N SER A 252 15.19 -15.19 9.58
CA SER A 252 14.68 -16.56 9.38
C SER A 252 14.45 -16.84 7.90
N ARG A 253 13.67 -15.98 7.23
CA ARG A 253 13.33 -16.16 5.81
C ARG A 253 14.54 -16.05 4.89
N GLY A 254 15.44 -15.12 5.15
CA GLY A 254 16.68 -14.98 4.38
C GLY A 254 17.55 -16.24 4.44
N ARG A 255 17.72 -16.82 5.64
CA ARG A 255 18.49 -18.06 5.84
C ARG A 255 17.81 -19.27 5.23
N GLU A 256 16.50 -19.41 5.41
CA GLU A 256 15.69 -20.45 4.76
C GLU A 256 15.81 -20.37 3.23
N ALA A 257 15.89 -19.16 2.68
CA ALA A 257 16.11 -18.92 1.26
C ALA A 257 17.56 -19.11 0.80
N GLY A 258 18.47 -19.54 1.68
CA GLY A 258 19.86 -19.86 1.35
C GLY A 258 20.80 -18.65 1.25
N TRP A 259 20.40 -17.48 1.76
CA TRP A 259 21.32 -16.35 1.89
C TRP A 259 22.23 -16.50 3.12
N ALA A 260 23.45 -15.97 3.02
CA ALA A 260 24.24 -15.62 4.20
C ALA A 260 23.66 -14.33 4.82
N ALA A 261 22.51 -14.47 5.49
CA ALA A 261 21.71 -13.35 5.97
C ALA A 261 22.16 -12.81 7.33
N GLU A 262 22.30 -11.49 7.38
CA GLU A 262 22.58 -10.69 8.58
C GLU A 262 21.55 -9.57 8.71
N ALA A 263 21.41 -9.00 9.90
CA ALA A 263 20.46 -7.92 10.18
C ALA A 263 21.14 -6.83 11.00
N ILE A 264 20.82 -5.58 10.69
CA ILE A 264 21.31 -4.40 11.39
C ILE A 264 20.10 -3.51 11.68
N GLN A 265 19.85 -3.23 12.96
CA GLN A 265 18.86 -2.23 13.32
C GLN A 265 19.44 -0.83 13.14
N ALA A 266 19.02 -0.10 12.10
CA ALA A 266 19.52 1.24 11.81
C ALA A 266 18.53 2.02 10.93
N ASN A 267 18.68 3.34 10.91
CA ASN A 267 17.90 4.20 10.02
C ASN A 267 18.52 4.23 8.61
N GLY A 268 17.71 3.97 7.58
CA GLY A 268 18.11 3.96 6.17
C GLY A 268 18.66 5.29 5.66
N GLU A 269 18.23 6.42 6.25
CA GLU A 269 18.74 7.76 5.91
C GLU A 269 20.20 7.98 6.33
N TRP A 270 20.76 7.10 7.17
CA TRP A 270 22.16 7.12 7.60
C TRP A 270 22.76 5.71 7.62
N LEU A 271 23.31 5.30 6.49
CA LEU A 271 23.75 3.92 6.28
C LEU A 271 25.01 3.61 7.12
N PRO A 272 25.01 2.60 8.02
CA PRO A 272 26.11 2.30 8.93
C PRO A 272 27.26 1.51 8.25
N PHE A 273 27.52 1.80 6.98
CA PHE A 273 28.53 1.12 6.17
C PHE A 273 29.67 2.05 5.78
N LYS A 274 30.84 1.46 5.52
CA LYS A 274 32.00 2.22 5.05
C LYS A 274 31.74 2.75 3.63
N PRO A 275 32.33 3.90 3.25
CA PRO A 275 32.28 4.37 1.87
C PRO A 275 32.78 3.29 0.90
N ALA A 276 32.17 3.22 -0.28
CA ALA A 276 32.53 2.28 -1.35
C ALA A 276 32.70 0.81 -0.90
N SER A 277 31.77 0.31 -0.08
CA SER A 277 31.81 -1.05 0.46
C SER A 277 30.69 -1.97 -0.05
N VAL A 278 29.61 -1.40 -0.60
CA VAL A 278 28.39 -2.13 -1.00
C VAL A 278 28.35 -2.38 -2.51
N ASP A 279 27.90 -3.56 -2.92
CA ASP A 279 27.73 -3.92 -4.34
C ASP A 279 26.32 -3.59 -4.82
N ILE A 280 25.29 -3.99 -4.06
CA ILE A 280 23.88 -3.79 -4.42
C ILE A 280 23.10 -3.27 -3.20
N VAL A 281 22.24 -2.29 -3.41
CA VAL A 281 21.18 -1.91 -2.47
C VAL A 281 19.82 -2.15 -3.11
N ILE A 282 18.89 -2.71 -2.35
CA ILE A 282 17.49 -2.89 -2.69
C ILE A 282 16.69 -2.10 -1.67
N ASP A 283 15.87 -1.18 -2.14
CA ASP A 283 14.89 -0.45 -1.34
C ASP A 283 13.55 -0.62 -2.06
N ASN A 284 12.58 -1.23 -1.38
CA ASN A 284 11.30 -1.58 -1.96
C ASN A 284 10.19 -1.16 -1.00
N GLU A 285 9.47 -0.11 -1.36
CA GLU A 285 8.34 0.44 -0.61
C GLU A 285 8.78 0.83 0.81
N ASN A 286 9.79 1.71 0.88
CA ASN A 286 10.39 2.23 2.12
C ASN A 286 10.76 3.73 2.02
N LEU A 287 10.77 4.33 0.82
CA LEU A 287 11.14 5.74 0.66
C LEU A 287 10.04 6.67 1.20
N ALA A 288 8.77 6.24 1.14
CA ALA A 288 7.63 7.02 1.60
C ALA A 288 7.57 7.16 3.14
N ASP A 289 8.25 6.26 3.87
CA ASP A 289 8.40 6.28 5.33
C ASP A 289 9.60 7.12 5.81
N MET A 290 10.39 7.65 4.88
CA MET A 290 11.54 8.48 5.23
C MET A 290 11.13 9.92 5.54
N THR A 291 11.97 10.61 6.31
CA THR A 291 11.70 11.94 6.89
C THR A 291 11.12 12.93 5.87
N PRO A 292 9.85 13.35 6.00
CA PRO A 292 9.27 14.44 5.22
C PRO A 292 9.52 15.77 5.94
N VAL A 293 9.59 16.87 5.20
CA VAL A 293 9.70 18.23 5.76
C VAL A 293 8.67 19.13 5.12
N LYS A 294 7.86 19.81 5.94
CA LYS A 294 6.87 20.77 5.46
C LYS A 294 7.49 22.16 5.38
N LEU A 295 8.00 22.53 4.21
CA LEU A 295 8.62 23.82 3.98
C LEU A 295 7.59 24.88 3.62
N THR A 296 7.90 26.13 3.97
CA THR A 296 7.14 27.29 3.51
C THR A 296 7.84 28.03 2.38
N LYS A 297 7.07 28.74 1.56
CA LYS A 297 7.61 29.63 0.52
C LYS A 297 8.56 30.69 1.09
N ARG A 298 8.22 31.25 2.25
CA ARG A 298 9.05 32.24 2.97
C ARG A 298 10.43 31.68 3.32
N GLU A 299 10.49 30.44 3.79
CA GLU A 299 11.75 29.78 4.11
C GLU A 299 12.60 29.60 2.87
N ILE A 300 12.03 29.23 1.72
CA ILE A 300 12.79 29.14 0.46
C ILE A 300 13.32 30.50 0.00
N GLU A 301 12.49 31.55 0.05
CA GLU A 301 12.85 32.90 -0.42
C GLU A 301 13.90 33.57 0.46
N SER A 302 13.78 33.45 1.79
CA SER A 302 14.79 33.93 2.73
C SER A 302 16.02 33.00 2.81
N GLY A 303 15.77 31.72 2.53
CA GLY A 303 16.63 30.56 2.76
C GLY A 303 17.26 30.50 4.15
N THR A 304 16.41 30.77 5.12
CA THR A 304 16.57 30.44 6.53
C THR A 304 15.43 29.48 6.88
N GLY A 305 15.76 28.30 7.38
CA GLY A 305 14.77 27.33 7.85
C GLY A 305 14.40 27.57 9.32
N ASP A 306 13.15 27.28 9.67
CA ASP A 306 12.62 27.43 11.03
C ASP A 306 13.12 26.35 11.99
N THR A 307 13.51 25.18 11.45
CA THR A 307 14.11 24.06 12.20
C THR A 307 15.42 23.58 11.55
N PRO A 308 16.26 22.80 12.25
CA PRO A 308 17.46 22.20 11.64
C PRO A 308 17.14 21.34 10.39
N HIS A 309 16.03 20.61 10.40
CA HIS A 309 15.59 19.82 9.25
C HIS A 309 15.18 20.71 8.07
N HIS A 310 14.47 21.81 8.34
CA HIS A 310 14.11 22.79 7.31
C HIS A 310 15.35 23.44 6.71
N GLN A 311 16.29 23.83 7.56
CA GLN A 311 17.55 24.43 7.13
C GLN A 311 18.36 23.46 6.25
N GLU A 312 18.46 22.18 6.64
CA GLU A 312 19.11 21.15 5.84
C GLU A 312 18.41 20.94 4.48
N ALA A 313 17.08 20.89 4.46
CA ALA A 313 16.31 20.77 3.22
C ALA A 313 16.58 21.94 2.26
N ILE A 314 16.59 23.18 2.78
CA ILE A 314 16.93 24.39 2.01
C ILE A 314 18.36 24.31 1.47
N GLU A 315 19.32 23.84 2.26
CA GLU A 315 20.70 23.66 1.84
C GLU A 315 20.84 22.63 0.71
N TRP A 316 20.11 21.52 0.79
CA TRP A 316 20.04 20.54 -0.29
C TRP A 316 19.46 21.16 -1.57
N ILE A 317 18.32 21.85 -1.47
CA ILE A 317 17.67 22.54 -2.61
C ILE A 317 18.67 23.49 -3.28
N ARG A 318 19.36 24.33 -2.50
CA ARG A 318 20.37 25.28 -3.00
C ARG A 318 21.57 24.58 -3.62
N ARG A 319 22.15 23.60 -2.93
CA ARG A 319 23.36 22.89 -3.36
C ARG A 319 23.15 22.17 -4.69
N MET A 320 21.99 21.53 -4.84
CA MET A 320 21.63 20.82 -6.07
C MET A 320 21.09 21.76 -7.16
N LYS A 321 20.83 23.04 -6.82
CA LYS A 321 20.11 23.99 -7.69
C LYS A 321 18.78 23.40 -8.17
N LEU A 322 18.05 22.79 -7.25
CA LEU A 322 16.79 22.14 -7.55
C LEU A 322 15.75 23.18 -7.94
N SER A 323 15.06 22.97 -9.06
CA SER A 323 13.94 23.81 -9.47
C SER A 323 12.66 23.33 -8.77
N LEU A 324 11.97 24.25 -8.08
CA LEU A 324 10.68 24.00 -7.43
C LEU A 324 9.49 24.51 -8.26
N GLY A 325 9.73 24.86 -9.53
CA GLY A 325 8.71 25.47 -10.40
C GLY A 325 8.41 26.94 -10.08
N ASN A 326 7.58 27.57 -10.91
CA ASN A 326 7.19 28.98 -10.77
C ASN A 326 5.97 29.18 -9.84
N GLU A 327 5.16 28.14 -9.67
CA GLU A 327 3.92 28.16 -8.89
C GLU A 327 4.07 27.34 -7.61
N MET A 328 5.06 27.71 -6.79
CA MET A 328 5.28 27.09 -5.49
C MET A 328 4.16 27.48 -4.51
N PRO A 329 3.46 26.52 -3.89
CA PRO A 329 2.48 26.77 -2.84
C PRO A 329 3.08 27.49 -1.63
N ASP A 330 2.23 28.07 -0.78
CA ASP A 330 2.67 28.72 0.46
C ASP A 330 3.34 27.73 1.42
N GLU A 331 2.86 26.49 1.45
CA GLU A 331 3.44 25.36 2.17
C GLU A 331 3.45 24.11 1.29
N PHE A 332 4.52 23.32 1.35
CA PHE A 332 4.65 22.10 0.57
C PHE A 332 5.53 21.06 1.26
N MET A 333 5.35 19.78 0.89
CA MET A 333 6.18 18.70 1.41
C MET A 333 7.44 18.51 0.56
N PHE A 334 8.58 18.41 1.23
CA PHE A 334 9.87 18.07 0.66
C PHE A 334 10.38 16.74 1.22
N ASN A 335 10.74 15.81 0.35
CA ASN A 335 11.24 14.48 0.73
C ASN A 335 12.72 14.56 1.18
N LEU A 336 13.01 15.12 2.36
CA LEU A 336 14.38 15.25 2.88
C LEU A 336 15.05 13.87 3.08
N GLY A 337 14.34 12.91 3.67
CA GLY A 337 14.86 11.57 3.95
C GLY A 337 15.29 10.82 2.69
N PRO A 338 14.46 10.75 1.62
CA PRO A 338 14.88 10.16 0.35
C PRO A 338 16.11 10.85 -0.29
N ILE A 339 16.25 12.17 -0.13
CA ILE A 339 17.44 12.90 -0.60
C ILE A 339 18.69 12.50 0.20
N ARG A 340 18.59 12.41 1.53
CA ARG A 340 19.66 11.91 2.41
C ARG A 340 20.05 10.48 2.02
N PHE A 341 19.07 9.61 1.81
CA PHE A 341 19.30 8.23 1.44
C PHE A 341 20.05 8.11 0.11
N VAL A 342 19.66 8.86 -0.94
CA VAL A 342 20.40 8.84 -2.21
C VAL A 342 21.84 9.36 -2.05
N ALA A 343 22.07 10.34 -1.18
CA ALA A 343 23.43 10.79 -0.83
C ALA A 343 24.23 9.69 -0.11
N GLU A 344 23.60 8.94 0.78
CA GLU A 344 24.22 7.79 1.46
C GLU A 344 24.52 6.64 0.50
N LEU A 345 23.61 6.34 -0.45
CA LEU A 345 23.87 5.40 -1.54
C LEU A 345 25.12 5.80 -2.32
N TRP A 346 25.25 7.10 -2.66
CA TRP A 346 26.45 7.59 -3.35
C TRP A 346 27.70 7.34 -2.52
N ARG A 347 27.64 7.51 -1.19
CA ARG A 347 28.77 7.27 -0.29
C ARG A 347 29.13 5.79 -0.22
N VAL A 348 28.16 4.90 0.05
CA VAL A 348 28.43 3.48 0.39
C VAL A 348 28.61 2.57 -0.82
N LEU A 349 28.01 2.88 -1.96
CA LEU A 349 28.15 2.06 -3.17
C LEU A 349 29.60 2.12 -3.69
N LYS A 350 30.10 0.94 -4.08
CA LYS A 350 31.35 0.84 -4.84
C LYS A 350 31.22 1.51 -6.21
N PRO A 351 32.33 1.89 -6.85
CA PRO A 351 32.39 2.02 -8.30
C PRO A 351 31.75 0.81 -9.01
N GLY A 352 30.75 1.06 -9.87
CA GLY A 352 29.94 0.03 -10.52
C GLY A 352 28.89 -0.64 -9.63
N GLY A 353 28.78 -0.21 -8.36
CA GLY A 353 27.73 -0.62 -7.45
C GLY A 353 26.38 -0.01 -7.85
N ARG A 354 25.30 -0.70 -7.49
CA ARG A 354 23.96 -0.40 -8.00
C ARG A 354 22.93 -0.32 -6.89
N ALA A 355 21.88 0.46 -7.10
CA ALA A 355 20.71 0.48 -6.24
C ALA A 355 19.43 0.40 -7.08
N ILE A 356 18.43 -0.32 -6.58
CA ILE A 356 17.05 -0.25 -7.08
C ILE A 356 16.19 0.31 -5.96
N LEU A 357 15.45 1.37 -6.29
CA LEU A 357 14.49 2.01 -5.42
C LEU A 357 13.11 1.84 -6.06
N VAL A 358 12.16 1.27 -5.32
CA VAL A 358 10.78 1.11 -5.77
C VAL A 358 9.87 1.79 -4.76
N GLU A 359 9.06 2.75 -5.18
CA GLU A 359 8.11 3.43 -4.30
C GLU A 359 6.97 4.07 -5.10
N PHE A 360 5.81 4.27 -4.47
CA PHE A 360 4.77 5.15 -4.99
C PHE A 360 5.19 6.63 -5.00
N GLY A 361 4.74 7.39 -6.00
CA GLY A 361 4.99 8.82 -6.03
C GLY A 361 4.72 9.49 -7.35
N ILE A 362 5.14 10.75 -7.42
CA ILE A 362 4.76 11.71 -8.46
C ILE A 362 5.99 12.24 -9.19
N GLU A 363 5.77 12.86 -10.36
CA GLU A 363 6.81 13.54 -11.16
C GLU A 363 6.57 15.05 -11.27
N GLU A 364 5.32 15.50 -11.10
CA GLU A 364 4.90 16.88 -11.25
C GLU A 364 4.23 17.37 -9.97
N GLY A 365 4.41 18.64 -9.63
CA GLY A 365 3.87 19.21 -8.40
C GLY A 365 4.65 18.82 -7.14
N PHE A 366 3.95 18.73 -6.01
CA PHE A 366 4.52 18.54 -4.68
C PHE A 366 3.90 17.33 -4.00
N ALA A 367 4.72 16.62 -3.21
CA ALA A 367 4.31 15.39 -2.53
C ALA A 367 3.11 15.62 -1.62
N ALA A 368 2.14 14.70 -1.67
CA ALA A 368 1.01 14.67 -0.78
C ALA A 368 1.19 13.60 0.33
N PRO A 369 0.54 13.80 1.51
CA PRO A 369 0.44 12.77 2.52
C PRO A 369 -0.53 11.66 2.07
N VAL A 370 -0.17 10.41 2.37
CA VAL A 370 -0.99 9.21 2.22
C VAL A 370 -1.22 8.63 3.61
N LYS A 371 -2.49 8.66 4.06
CA LYS A 371 -2.87 8.20 5.40
C LYS A 371 -3.08 6.69 5.39
N LEU A 372 -2.36 5.99 6.25
CA LEU A 372 -2.51 4.57 6.51
C LEU A 372 -2.97 4.33 7.96
N PRO A 373 -3.45 3.13 8.31
CA PRO A 373 -3.84 2.83 9.68
C PRO A 373 -2.65 2.91 10.65
N GLY A 374 -2.53 4.02 11.37
CA GLY A 374 -1.51 4.21 12.43
C GLY A 374 -0.38 5.18 12.06
N HIS A 375 -0.14 5.42 10.77
CA HIS A 375 0.89 6.34 10.30
C HIS A 375 0.55 7.03 8.97
N THR A 376 1.29 8.10 8.65
CA THR A 376 1.20 8.83 7.37
C THR A 376 2.48 8.66 6.59
N GLU A 377 2.37 8.06 5.42
CA GLU A 377 3.43 8.03 4.41
C GLU A 377 3.34 9.28 3.52
N TYR A 378 4.40 9.60 2.80
CA TYR A 378 4.41 10.75 1.89
C TYR A 378 4.91 10.34 0.51
N GLU A 379 4.18 10.78 -0.52
CA GLU A 379 4.56 10.52 -1.92
C GLU A 379 6.01 10.92 -2.18
N VAL A 380 6.73 10.09 -2.94
CA VAL A 380 8.07 10.46 -3.39
C VAL A 380 7.98 11.36 -4.61
N GLN A 381 8.57 12.56 -4.54
CA GLN A 381 8.73 13.42 -5.71
C GLN A 381 9.97 13.01 -6.52
N TYR A 382 9.74 12.14 -7.52
CA TYR A 382 10.79 11.52 -8.33
C TYR A 382 11.55 12.50 -9.22
N SER A 383 10.95 13.61 -9.64
CA SER A 383 11.69 14.65 -10.38
C SER A 383 12.81 15.25 -9.52
N HIS A 384 12.55 15.47 -8.23
CA HIS A 384 13.56 15.95 -7.28
C HIS A 384 14.60 14.88 -6.97
N LEU A 385 14.16 13.64 -6.72
CA LEU A 385 15.05 12.52 -6.38
C LEU A 385 16.01 12.18 -7.53
N ARG A 386 15.51 12.16 -8.77
CA ARG A 386 16.33 11.94 -9.98
C ARG A 386 17.30 13.07 -10.21
N HIS A 387 16.89 14.32 -9.97
CA HIS A 387 17.79 15.46 -10.02
C HIS A 387 18.92 15.33 -9.00
N ALA A 388 18.62 14.92 -7.76
CA ALA A 388 19.62 14.66 -6.74
C ALA A 388 20.59 13.53 -7.13
N ALA A 389 20.07 12.43 -7.67
CA ALA A 389 20.89 11.32 -8.15
C ALA A 389 21.87 11.77 -9.25
N ARG A 390 21.38 12.54 -10.25
CA ARG A 390 22.23 13.10 -11.31
C ARG A 390 23.24 14.10 -10.78
N PHE A 391 22.85 14.96 -9.85
CA PHE A 391 23.74 15.92 -9.18
C PHE A 391 24.90 15.21 -8.47
N LEU A 392 24.63 14.11 -7.79
CA LEU A 392 25.66 13.30 -7.11
C LEU A 392 26.56 12.54 -8.09
N GLY A 393 26.11 12.33 -9.33
CA GLY A 393 26.88 11.69 -10.39
C GLY A 393 26.46 10.26 -10.71
N PHE A 394 25.27 9.82 -10.30
CA PHE A 394 24.74 8.52 -10.70
C PHE A 394 24.37 8.47 -12.19
N HIS A 395 24.52 7.29 -12.79
CA HIS A 395 23.76 6.94 -13.98
C HIS A 395 22.40 6.40 -13.52
N GLU A 396 21.32 7.06 -13.93
CA GLU A 396 19.95 6.69 -13.53
C GLU A 396 19.12 6.13 -14.69
N LYS A 397 18.22 5.21 -14.37
CA LYS A 397 17.09 4.81 -15.22
C LYS A 397 15.83 4.84 -14.39
N TYR A 398 14.75 5.32 -14.99
CA TYR A 398 13.49 5.56 -14.30
C TYR A 398 12.31 5.12 -15.17
N GLY A 399 11.29 4.53 -14.55
CA GLY A 399 10.02 4.21 -15.21
C GLY A 399 8.99 3.64 -14.23
N ALA A 400 7.76 3.41 -14.70
CA ALA A 400 6.72 2.81 -13.87
C ALA A 400 7.01 1.31 -13.60
N LEU A 401 6.68 0.83 -12.41
CA LEU A 401 6.87 -0.56 -11.99
C LEU A 401 6.21 -1.59 -12.93
N PRO A 402 4.98 -1.36 -13.44
CA PRO A 402 4.34 -2.31 -14.35
C PRO A 402 5.08 -2.40 -15.70
N GLN A 403 5.65 -1.29 -16.17
CA GLN A 403 6.51 -1.28 -17.36
C GLN A 403 7.80 -2.04 -17.08
N PHE A 404 8.43 -1.82 -15.93
CA PHE A 404 9.65 -2.50 -15.53
C PHE A 404 9.49 -4.01 -15.55
N PHE A 405 8.36 -4.52 -15.06
CA PHE A 405 8.02 -5.95 -15.08
C PHE A 405 7.37 -6.46 -16.37
N ASN A 406 7.08 -5.57 -17.32
CA ASN A 406 6.38 -5.92 -18.56
C ASN A 406 5.06 -6.66 -18.27
N MET A 407 4.28 -6.11 -17.34
CA MET A 407 2.96 -6.62 -16.98
C MET A 407 1.99 -6.41 -18.13
N LYS A 408 1.09 -7.38 -18.35
CA LYS A 408 0.04 -7.24 -19.37
C LYS A 408 -1.04 -6.29 -18.88
N PRO A 409 -1.30 -5.18 -19.60
CA PRO A 409 -2.10 -4.08 -19.07
C PRO A 409 -3.57 -4.44 -18.85
N ASP A 410 -4.08 -5.42 -19.59
CA ASP A 410 -5.45 -5.91 -19.60
C ASP A 410 -5.67 -7.12 -18.68
N THR A 411 -4.69 -7.47 -17.84
CA THR A 411 -4.90 -8.54 -16.86
C THR A 411 -5.91 -8.08 -15.83
N ARG A 412 -7.03 -8.80 -15.70
CA ARG A 412 -8.08 -8.45 -14.75
C ARG A 412 -7.84 -9.05 -13.38
N VAL A 413 -7.81 -8.20 -12.36
CA VAL A 413 -7.49 -8.54 -10.97
C VAL A 413 -8.58 -8.02 -10.02
N LEU A 414 -8.82 -8.77 -8.96
CA LEU A 414 -9.86 -8.51 -7.98
C LEU A 414 -9.65 -7.14 -7.32
N CYS A 415 -10.72 -6.36 -7.20
CA CYS A 415 -10.71 -5.11 -6.46
C CYS A 415 -10.24 -5.34 -5.01
N THR A 416 -9.30 -4.51 -4.53
CA THR A 416 -8.73 -4.64 -3.18
C THR A 416 -9.82 -4.59 -2.10
N GLY A 417 -10.82 -3.71 -2.27
CA GLY A 417 -11.98 -3.62 -1.36
C GLY A 417 -12.74 -4.94 -1.24
N ALA A 418 -12.89 -5.67 -2.34
CA ALA A 418 -13.53 -6.98 -2.36
C ALA A 418 -12.67 -8.05 -1.67
N ALA A 419 -11.34 -8.03 -1.84
CA ALA A 419 -10.44 -8.95 -1.17
C ALA A 419 -10.55 -8.87 0.37
N TYR A 420 -10.64 -7.65 0.92
CA TYR A 420 -10.84 -7.45 2.36
C TYR A 420 -12.18 -7.98 2.86
N ALA A 421 -13.28 -7.73 2.12
CA ALA A 421 -14.59 -8.26 2.47
C ALA A 421 -14.61 -9.80 2.47
N ILE A 422 -14.06 -10.41 1.41
CA ILE A 422 -13.94 -11.87 1.27
C ILE A 422 -13.11 -12.46 2.40
N ARG A 423 -11.98 -11.84 2.77
CA ARG A 423 -11.17 -12.29 3.91
C ARG A 423 -11.99 -12.39 5.19
N ARG A 424 -12.85 -11.41 5.45
CA ARG A 424 -13.71 -11.41 6.65
C ARG A 424 -14.75 -12.53 6.59
N PHE A 425 -15.30 -12.82 5.42
CA PHE A 425 -16.18 -13.97 5.23
C PHE A 425 -15.45 -15.29 5.46
N CYS A 426 -14.27 -15.48 4.88
CA CYS A 426 -13.44 -16.67 5.09
C CYS A 426 -13.10 -16.85 6.58
N ARG A 427 -12.66 -15.79 7.28
CA ARG A 427 -12.35 -15.83 8.71
C ARG A 427 -13.56 -16.24 9.56
N ALA A 428 -14.75 -15.71 9.23
CA ALA A 428 -15.98 -16.09 9.92
C ALA A 428 -16.40 -17.55 9.65
N ASP A 429 -16.01 -18.11 8.50
CA ASP A 429 -16.15 -19.54 8.16
C ASP A 429 -14.96 -20.40 8.66
N GLY A 430 -14.04 -19.85 9.45
CA GLY A 430 -12.87 -20.56 9.97
C GLY A 430 -11.82 -20.92 8.91
N LYS A 431 -11.85 -20.24 7.75
CA LYS A 431 -10.90 -20.41 6.64
C LYS A 431 -9.92 -19.24 6.58
N SER A 432 -8.68 -19.51 6.18
CA SER A 432 -7.73 -18.45 5.85
C SER A 432 -7.97 -17.94 4.42
N PHE A 433 -7.69 -16.66 4.21
CA PHE A 433 -7.70 -16.05 2.88
C PHE A 433 -6.66 -14.92 2.86
N ALA A 434 -5.68 -15.05 1.96
CA ALA A 434 -4.62 -14.07 1.80
C ALA A 434 -5.10 -12.90 0.93
N ILE A 435 -4.80 -11.66 1.31
CA ILE A 435 -5.02 -10.49 0.44
C ILE A 435 -3.95 -10.49 -0.65
N ARG A 436 -4.39 -10.62 -1.91
CA ARG A 436 -3.55 -10.73 -3.11
C ARG A 436 -4.26 -10.14 -4.33
N ALA A 437 -3.50 -9.90 -5.40
CA ALA A 437 -4.04 -9.53 -6.71
C ALA A 437 -4.59 -10.76 -7.46
N TYR A 438 -5.74 -11.30 -7.04
CA TYR A 438 -6.34 -12.48 -7.66
C TYR A 438 -6.93 -12.18 -9.05
N THR A 439 -6.53 -12.94 -10.06
CA THR A 439 -7.40 -13.12 -11.25
C THR A 439 -8.63 -13.94 -10.89
N GLU A 440 -9.66 -13.91 -11.74
CA GLU A 440 -10.90 -14.68 -11.51
C GLU A 440 -10.63 -16.19 -11.35
N GLY A 441 -9.78 -16.75 -12.21
CA GLY A 441 -9.39 -18.16 -12.10
C GLY A 441 -8.65 -18.49 -10.80
N GLU A 442 -7.82 -17.57 -10.29
CA GLU A 442 -7.12 -17.74 -9.02
C GLU A 442 -8.06 -17.59 -7.83
N LEU A 443 -9.00 -16.64 -7.87
CA LEU A 443 -10.01 -16.46 -6.83
C LEU A 443 -10.89 -17.70 -6.70
N ASN A 444 -11.39 -18.23 -7.82
CA ASN A 444 -12.21 -19.43 -7.85
C ASN A 444 -11.48 -20.63 -7.24
N ARG A 445 -10.18 -20.80 -7.53
CA ARG A 445 -9.36 -21.86 -6.92
C ARG A 445 -9.16 -21.65 -5.42
N ALA A 446 -8.94 -20.41 -4.98
CA ALA A 446 -8.72 -20.10 -3.57
C ALA A 446 -9.98 -20.29 -2.71
N LEU A 447 -11.16 -20.00 -3.27
CA LEU A 447 -12.42 -20.02 -2.53
C LEU A 447 -13.23 -21.31 -2.70
N GLY A 448 -13.04 -22.04 -3.81
CA GLY A 448 -13.87 -23.20 -4.17
C GLY A 448 -15.35 -22.81 -4.23
N ASP A 449 -16.22 -23.62 -3.63
CA ASP A 449 -17.68 -23.43 -3.60
C ASP A 449 -18.16 -22.07 -3.05
N MET A 450 -17.32 -21.38 -2.27
CA MET A 450 -17.65 -20.03 -1.79
C MET A 450 -17.71 -19.02 -2.93
N ALA A 451 -16.89 -19.19 -3.98
CA ALA A 451 -16.82 -18.25 -5.10
C ALA A 451 -18.17 -18.07 -5.80
N GLU A 452 -18.89 -19.17 -6.05
CA GLU A 452 -20.21 -19.16 -6.70
C GLU A 452 -21.30 -18.47 -5.88
N LYS A 453 -21.07 -18.33 -4.56
CA LYS A 453 -21.97 -17.71 -3.60
C LYS A 453 -21.63 -16.24 -3.34
N LEU A 454 -20.59 -15.71 -3.96
CA LEU A 454 -20.21 -14.30 -3.88
C LEU A 454 -20.85 -13.50 -5.00
N THR A 455 -21.38 -12.34 -4.66
CA THR A 455 -21.92 -11.37 -5.64
C THR A 455 -21.40 -9.97 -5.33
N GLY A 456 -21.40 -9.08 -6.33
CA GLY A 456 -20.98 -7.69 -6.18
C GLY A 456 -19.47 -7.45 -6.15
N HIS A 457 -18.65 -8.52 -6.18
CA HIS A 457 -17.23 -8.38 -6.47
C HIS A 457 -17.01 -8.14 -7.96
N HIS A 458 -15.97 -7.38 -8.30
CA HIS A 458 -15.61 -7.06 -9.67
C HIS A 458 -14.08 -7.02 -9.79
N TYR A 459 -13.63 -6.95 -11.04
CA TYR A 459 -12.22 -6.96 -11.41
C TYR A 459 -11.88 -5.72 -12.21
N HIS A 460 -10.73 -5.14 -11.94
CA HIS A 460 -10.15 -4.06 -12.71
C HIS A 460 -9.03 -4.59 -13.58
N ASP A 461 -8.80 -3.91 -14.70
CA ASP A 461 -7.53 -4.06 -15.39
C ASP A 461 -6.41 -3.65 -14.44
N ILE A 462 -5.29 -4.37 -14.48
CA ILE A 462 -4.16 -4.13 -13.58
C ILE A 462 -3.59 -2.71 -13.71
N MET A 463 -3.88 -2.04 -14.84
CA MET A 463 -3.50 -0.66 -15.15
C MET A 463 -4.59 0.36 -14.93
N ASP A 464 -5.75 -0.05 -14.44
CA ASP A 464 -6.76 0.88 -13.99
C ASP A 464 -6.21 1.68 -12.80
N PRO A 465 -6.11 3.02 -12.86
CA PRO A 465 -5.67 3.83 -11.73
C PRO A 465 -6.55 3.61 -10.49
N ALA A 466 -7.80 3.20 -10.69
CA ALA A 466 -8.70 2.87 -9.60
C ALA A 466 -8.36 1.57 -8.87
N TRP A 467 -7.42 0.79 -9.39
CA TRP A 467 -6.93 -0.42 -8.76
C TRP A 467 -5.49 -0.23 -8.30
N PHE A 468 -5.29 -0.16 -6.99
CA PHE A 468 -4.00 -0.02 -6.27
C PHE A 468 -3.04 1.06 -6.80
N GLY A 469 -3.41 1.88 -7.80
CA GLY A 469 -2.54 2.87 -8.41
C GLY A 469 -1.20 2.31 -8.90
N LEU A 470 -1.14 1.09 -9.46
CA LEU A 470 0.16 0.46 -9.80
C LEU A 470 1.06 1.30 -10.72
N TRP A 471 0.50 2.21 -11.50
CA TRP A 471 1.27 3.11 -12.36
C TRP A 471 1.98 4.23 -11.57
N ASP A 472 1.52 4.51 -10.36
CA ASP A 472 2.10 5.48 -9.44
C ASP A 472 3.31 4.91 -8.70
N PHE A 473 3.44 3.58 -8.66
CA PHE A 473 4.68 2.91 -8.27
C PHE A 473 5.74 3.05 -9.36
N LYS A 474 6.88 3.62 -8.98
CA LYS A 474 8.00 3.87 -9.89
C LYS A 474 9.21 3.04 -9.48
N VAL A 475 10.09 2.84 -10.45
CA VAL A 475 11.37 2.16 -10.28
C VAL A 475 12.46 3.14 -10.68
N LEU A 476 13.35 3.47 -9.73
CA LEU A 476 14.57 4.22 -9.97
C LEU A 476 15.78 3.31 -9.78
N LEU A 477 16.46 3.03 -10.90
CA LEU A 477 17.72 2.29 -10.92
C LEU A 477 18.87 3.28 -10.91
N LEU A 478 19.82 3.09 -10.00
CA LEU A 478 21.02 3.90 -9.86
C LEU A 478 22.26 3.02 -10.08
N GLU A 479 23.21 3.49 -10.87
CA GLU A 479 24.54 2.90 -11.00
C GLU A 479 25.60 3.96 -10.70
N LYS A 480 26.46 3.69 -9.72
CA LYS A 480 27.61 4.56 -9.44
C LYS A 480 28.67 4.33 -10.51
N PRO A 481 29.08 5.34 -11.29
CA PRO A 481 30.03 5.14 -12.38
C PRO A 481 31.34 4.53 -11.89
N THR A 482 31.93 3.65 -12.70
CA THR A 482 33.30 3.18 -12.47
C THR A 482 34.27 4.27 -12.95
N PRO A 483 35.27 4.70 -12.16
CA PRO A 483 36.34 5.56 -12.66
C PRO A 483 36.94 4.92 -13.91
N ALA A 484 37.03 5.66 -15.01
CA ALA A 484 37.42 5.13 -16.31
C ALA A 484 38.71 4.29 -16.22
N PRO A 485 38.66 2.97 -16.48
CA PRO A 485 39.85 2.20 -16.80
C PRO A 485 40.11 2.28 -18.31
N LYS A 486 41.37 2.13 -18.74
CA LYS A 486 41.74 1.87 -20.15
C LYS A 486 40.81 0.81 -20.77
N PRO A 487 40.49 0.92 -22.08
CA PRO A 487 39.21 0.47 -22.64
C PRO A 487 38.98 -1.04 -22.49
N ALA A 488 37.88 -1.41 -21.83
CA ALA A 488 36.81 -2.30 -22.33
C ALA A 488 35.96 -2.89 -21.18
N SER A 489 34.70 -2.46 -21.06
CA SER A 489 33.50 -3.28 -20.74
C SER A 489 32.25 -2.37 -20.84
N PRO A 490 31.10 -2.86 -21.36
CA PRO A 490 30.06 -2.00 -21.91
C PRO A 490 29.09 -1.42 -20.85
N PRO A 491 28.46 -0.27 -21.12
CA PRO A 491 27.41 0.32 -20.29
C PRO A 491 26.16 -0.58 -20.21
N ILE A 492 25.29 -0.33 -19.22
CA ILE A 492 24.03 -1.06 -18.96
C ILE A 492 23.32 -1.36 -20.30
N ARG A 493 23.27 -2.65 -20.67
CA ARG A 493 22.72 -3.06 -21.96
C ARG A 493 21.28 -2.57 -22.12
N GLU A 494 21.02 -1.88 -23.21
CA GLU A 494 19.66 -1.63 -23.64
C GLU A 494 18.99 -2.95 -24.00
N VAL A 495 17.88 -3.23 -23.34
CA VAL A 495 17.03 -4.37 -23.68
C VAL A 495 16.15 -3.95 -24.85
N LYS A 496 16.36 -4.54 -26.04
CA LYS A 496 15.45 -4.36 -27.19
C LYS A 496 14.03 -4.79 -26.81
N GLY A 497 13.06 -3.93 -27.09
CA GLY A 497 11.64 -4.10 -26.72
C GLY A 497 11.13 -3.15 -25.63
N PHE A 498 12.04 -2.42 -24.96
CA PHE A 498 11.71 -1.36 -24.01
C PHE A 498 11.87 0.01 -24.69
N ARG A 499 10.82 0.85 -24.69
CA ARG A 499 10.93 2.28 -24.96
C ARG A 499 10.78 3.01 -23.63
N TRP A 500 11.87 3.58 -23.12
CA TRP A 500 11.85 4.45 -21.95
C TRP A 500 11.16 5.76 -22.34
N GLY A 501 10.00 6.04 -21.73
CA GLY A 501 9.33 7.34 -21.86
C GLY A 501 10.13 8.39 -21.10
N GLY A 502 10.52 9.46 -21.78
CA GLY A 502 11.30 10.55 -21.17
C GLY A 502 12.33 11.20 -22.09
N MET A 503 11.99 11.41 -23.35
CA MET A 503 12.61 12.45 -24.18
C MET A 503 11.50 13.14 -24.98
N ARG A 504 11.07 14.29 -24.46
CA ARG A 504 10.91 15.49 -25.28
C ARG A 504 11.64 16.62 -24.60
#